data_AF-A0A1Q5SIE3-F1
#
_entry.id   AF-A0A1Q5SIE3-F1
#
_cell.length_a   1.000
_cell.length_b   1.000
_cell.length_c   1.000
_cell.angle_alpha   90.00
_cell.angle_beta   90.00
_cell.angle_gamma   90.00
#
_symmetry.space_group_name_H-M   'P 1'
#
loop_
_entity.id
_entity.type
_entity.pdbx_description
1 polymer ?
#
loop_
_entity_poly.entity_id
_entity_poly.type
_entity_poly.pdbx_seq_one_letter_code
_entity_poly.pdbx_strand_id
1 'polypeptide(L)'
;MSSNQNLENSIKREKQFEFLKEAINDTQNTIRFIDSKASAVIVLWSIVITALVSTYSKWIEWLRQFYKNEGHLEILFITLILLGMAICFILSLLLVYRTLLPNNSPVEHLKLNEVNLKENYFISSTDNKMSFFDLFRRNPKIKLRKPTKEFILDIKQLTDEQIIEEMAIELQKVSAIRLIKLQRVNKGIFFFLIFIALLTTLIVYSLISNFIQVTNFRFFGISVNVELFIYLYLGHKIGDYLLQSDKQAKSKQNSWYYLLVHCAIYSLSVIAIPFIFMGYFNLAALFFVFITHVVIDQGALLRFWMKYIKGIKDPDTEEVTMVKLEIDQTFHYIVIGIISILG
;
A
#
# COMPACT_ATOMS: atom_id res chain seq x y z
N MET A 1 29.83 -23.29 59.82
CA MET A 1 29.67 -23.39 58.35
C MET A 1 28.23 -23.20 57.89
N SER A 2 27.20 -23.77 58.54
CA SER A 2 25.80 -23.62 58.07
C SER A 2 25.17 -22.23 58.24
N SER A 3 25.58 -21.40 59.21
CA SER A 3 24.98 -20.06 59.40
C SER A 3 25.39 -19.06 58.31
N ASN A 4 26.65 -19.08 57.85
CA ASN A 4 27.12 -18.24 56.75
C ASN A 4 26.43 -18.61 55.43
N GLN A 5 26.21 -19.91 55.20
CA GLN A 5 25.55 -20.40 53.98
C GLN A 5 24.06 -20.01 53.93
N ASN A 6 23.38 -19.99 55.10
CA ASN A 6 22.01 -19.49 55.20
C ASN A 6 21.90 -17.98 54.99
N LEU A 7 22.87 -17.20 55.50
CA LEU A 7 22.94 -15.76 55.29
C LEU A 7 23.22 -15.39 53.83
N GLU A 8 24.15 -16.09 53.17
CA GLU A 8 24.40 -15.90 51.73
C GLU A 8 23.16 -16.23 50.89
N ASN A 9 22.44 -17.29 51.24
CA ASN A 9 21.19 -17.65 50.56
C ASN A 9 20.07 -16.63 50.79
N SER A 10 19.96 -16.02 51.97
CA SER A 10 18.96 -14.97 52.21
C SER A 10 19.27 -13.70 51.44
N ILE A 11 20.54 -13.26 51.44
CA ILE A 11 21.01 -12.09 50.66
C ILE A 11 20.79 -12.32 49.16
N LYS A 12 21.04 -13.54 48.67
CA LYS A 12 20.77 -13.90 47.27
C LYS A 12 19.29 -13.79 46.92
N ARG A 13 18.39 -14.29 47.79
CA ARG A 13 16.94 -14.20 47.59
C ARG A 13 16.45 -12.75 47.60
N GLU A 14 16.97 -11.92 48.48
CA GLU A 14 16.66 -10.49 48.53
C GLU A 14 17.05 -9.79 47.22
N LYS A 15 18.25 -10.06 46.68
CA LYS A 15 18.67 -9.55 45.37
C LYS A 15 17.80 -10.05 44.22
N GLN A 16 17.34 -11.30 44.26
CA GLN A 16 16.42 -11.84 43.26
C GLN A 16 15.05 -11.14 43.29
N PHE A 17 14.54 -10.88 44.50
CA PHE A 17 13.31 -10.14 44.70
C PHE A 17 13.41 -8.70 44.18
N GLU A 18 14.49 -7.98 44.54
CA GLU A 18 14.74 -6.63 44.05
C GLU A 18 14.86 -6.60 42.53
N PHE A 19 15.59 -7.54 41.93
CA PHE A 19 15.72 -7.65 40.48
C PHE A 19 14.37 -7.85 39.79
N LEU A 20 13.54 -8.78 40.27
CA LEU A 20 12.21 -9.03 39.69
C LEU A 20 11.28 -7.82 39.86
N LYS A 21 11.33 -7.17 41.02
CA LYS A 21 10.54 -5.96 41.30
C LYS A 21 10.90 -4.84 40.33
N GLU A 22 12.20 -4.56 40.15
CA GLU A 22 12.66 -3.54 39.21
C GLU A 22 12.33 -3.90 37.76
N ALA A 23 12.46 -5.17 37.36
CA ALA A 23 12.09 -5.62 36.03
C ALA A 23 10.58 -5.47 35.73
N ILE A 24 9.72 -5.76 36.72
CA ILE A 24 8.27 -5.53 36.61
C ILE A 24 7.99 -4.03 36.47
N ASN A 25 8.61 -3.20 37.31
CA ASN A 25 8.44 -1.75 37.29
C ASN A 25 8.87 -1.14 35.94
N ASP A 26 10.03 -1.55 35.42
CA ASP A 26 10.51 -1.11 34.10
C ASP A 26 9.56 -1.53 32.97
N THR A 27 9.08 -2.77 33.01
CA THR A 27 8.11 -3.29 32.02
C THR A 27 6.80 -2.51 32.08
N GLN A 28 6.29 -2.18 33.26
CA GLN A 28 5.09 -1.36 33.44
C GLN A 28 5.30 0.08 32.94
N ASN A 29 6.46 0.68 33.20
CA ASN A 29 6.80 2.00 32.66
C ASN A 29 6.82 2.00 31.13
N THR A 30 7.37 0.94 30.53
CA THR A 30 7.34 0.76 29.07
C THR A 30 5.91 0.62 28.54
N ILE A 31 5.02 -0.09 29.25
CA ILE A 31 3.60 -0.16 28.88
C ILE A 31 2.94 1.21 28.92
N ARG A 32 3.17 2.01 29.97
CA ARG A 32 2.64 3.39 30.08
C ARG A 32 3.12 4.28 28.93
N PHE A 33 4.38 4.10 28.52
CA PHE A 33 4.92 4.79 27.36
C PHE A 33 4.24 4.36 26.04
N ILE A 34 3.97 3.06 25.87
CA ILE A 34 3.23 2.54 24.70
C ILE A 34 1.79 3.09 24.69
N ASP A 35 1.12 3.16 25.84
CA ASP A 35 -0.23 3.73 25.95
C ASP A 35 -0.24 5.24 25.62
N SER A 36 0.81 5.97 25.99
CA SER A 36 1.00 7.37 25.61
C SER A 36 1.19 7.53 24.09
N LYS A 37 1.99 6.65 23.46
CA LYS A 37 2.13 6.62 22.00
C LYS A 37 0.82 6.32 21.28
N ALA A 38 0.06 5.34 21.76
CA ALA A 38 -1.27 5.01 21.25
C ALA A 38 -2.19 6.25 21.30
N SER A 39 -2.19 6.96 22.43
CA SER A 39 -2.97 8.19 22.61
C SER A 39 -2.55 9.30 21.64
N ALA A 40 -1.25 9.47 21.38
CA ALA A 40 -0.75 10.43 20.40
C ALA A 40 -1.29 10.15 18.97
N VAL A 41 -1.40 8.88 18.57
CA VAL A 41 -1.99 8.52 17.27
C VAL A 41 -3.48 8.89 17.21
N ILE A 42 -4.24 8.74 18.29
CA ILE A 42 -5.65 9.17 18.35
C ILE A 42 -5.77 10.69 18.16
N VAL A 43 -4.89 11.46 18.80
CA VAL A 43 -4.85 12.93 18.65
C VAL A 43 -4.55 13.32 17.20
N LEU A 44 -3.57 12.67 16.56
CA LEU A 44 -3.27 12.90 15.13
C LEU A 44 -4.49 12.60 14.24
N TRP A 45 -5.20 11.49 14.50
CA TRP A 45 -6.43 11.20 13.78
C TRP A 45 -7.54 12.22 14.02
N SER A 46 -7.62 12.79 15.22
CA SER A 46 -8.58 13.86 15.52
C SER A 46 -8.30 15.11 14.67
N ILE A 47 -7.03 15.48 14.48
CA ILE A 47 -6.64 16.57 13.57
C ILE A 47 -7.09 16.26 12.14
N VAL A 48 -6.85 15.04 11.64
CA VAL A 48 -7.28 14.62 10.30
C VAL A 48 -8.80 14.67 10.15
N ILE A 49 -9.55 14.15 11.12
CA ILE A 49 -11.01 14.19 11.12
C ILE A 49 -11.51 15.63 11.12
N THR A 50 -10.96 16.51 11.97
CA THR A 50 -11.31 17.92 12.00
C THR A 50 -11.04 18.60 10.64
N ALA A 51 -9.89 18.32 10.01
CA ALA A 51 -9.58 18.83 8.68
C ALA A 51 -10.61 18.35 7.64
N LEU A 52 -10.93 17.05 7.61
CA LEU A 52 -11.92 16.48 6.69
C LEU A 52 -13.32 17.07 6.89
N VAL A 53 -13.76 17.21 8.14
CA VAL A 53 -15.08 17.78 8.47
C VAL A 53 -15.14 19.26 8.10
N SER A 54 -14.12 20.05 8.45
CA SER A 54 -14.07 21.48 8.14
C SER A 54 -14.02 21.80 6.65
N THR A 55 -13.55 20.85 5.83
CA THR A 55 -13.42 21.00 4.37
C THR A 55 -14.39 20.11 3.59
N TYR A 56 -15.37 19.48 4.25
CA TYR A 56 -16.26 18.49 3.67
C TYR A 56 -16.95 18.94 2.37
N SER A 57 -17.45 20.18 2.32
CA SER A 57 -18.09 20.74 1.14
C SER A 57 -17.14 20.78 -0.07
N LYS A 58 -15.89 21.21 0.15
CA LYS A 58 -14.86 21.27 -0.89
C LYS A 58 -14.51 19.89 -1.42
N TRP A 59 -14.41 18.89 -0.54
CA TRP A 59 -14.15 17.51 -0.95
C TRP A 59 -15.26 16.93 -1.82
N ILE A 60 -16.52 17.17 -1.45
CA ILE A 60 -17.67 16.71 -2.24
C ILE A 60 -17.71 17.40 -3.60
N GLU A 61 -17.47 18.70 -3.64
CA GLU A 61 -17.47 19.45 -4.88
C GLU A 61 -16.36 18.96 -5.81
N TRP A 62 -15.14 18.78 -5.29
CA TRP A 62 -14.01 18.21 -6.03
C TRP A 62 -14.33 16.81 -6.58
N LEU A 63 -14.88 15.92 -5.76
CA LEU A 63 -15.29 14.57 -6.21
C LEU A 63 -16.35 14.60 -7.30
N ARG A 64 -17.34 15.51 -7.20
CA ARG A 64 -18.39 15.65 -8.24
C ARG A 64 -17.84 16.18 -9.54
N GLN A 65 -16.96 17.19 -9.49
CA GLN A 65 -16.32 17.74 -10.69
C GLN A 65 -15.45 16.67 -11.36
N PHE A 66 -14.69 15.93 -10.57
CA PHE A 66 -13.83 14.84 -11.05
C PHE A 66 -14.64 13.74 -11.76
N TYR A 67 -15.69 13.22 -11.12
CA TYR A 67 -16.50 12.14 -11.69
C TYR A 67 -17.25 12.55 -12.98
N LYS A 68 -17.43 13.86 -13.20
CA LYS A 68 -18.10 14.39 -14.38
C LYS A 68 -17.17 14.60 -15.58
N ASN A 69 -15.90 14.93 -15.32
CA ASN A 69 -15.00 15.46 -16.33
C ASN A 69 -13.88 14.48 -16.75
N GLU A 70 -13.65 13.41 -15.99
CA GLU A 70 -12.44 12.58 -16.11
C GLU A 70 -12.75 11.19 -16.68
N GLY A 71 -11.72 10.51 -17.19
CA GLY A 71 -11.84 9.19 -17.80
C GLY A 71 -12.13 8.07 -16.80
N HIS A 72 -12.70 6.95 -17.28
CA HIS A 72 -13.04 5.80 -16.43
C HIS A 72 -11.85 5.22 -15.64
N LEU A 73 -10.64 5.24 -16.22
CA LEU A 73 -9.43 4.74 -15.56
C LEU A 73 -9.00 5.61 -14.37
N GLU A 74 -9.15 6.92 -14.50
CA GLU A 74 -8.77 7.89 -13.47
C GLU A 74 -9.76 7.85 -12.30
N ILE A 75 -11.05 7.69 -12.62
CA ILE A 75 -12.11 7.39 -11.64
C ILE A 75 -11.77 6.13 -10.85
N LEU A 76 -11.36 5.05 -11.53
CA LEU A 76 -10.97 3.82 -10.85
C LEU A 76 -9.75 4.05 -9.93
N PHE A 77 -8.71 4.73 -10.41
CA PHE A 77 -7.51 5.02 -9.65
C PHE A 77 -7.79 5.80 -8.37
N ILE A 78 -8.54 6.91 -8.46
CA ILE A 78 -8.91 7.71 -7.27
C ILE A 78 -9.79 6.91 -6.32
N THR A 79 -10.75 6.15 -6.83
CA THR A 79 -11.63 5.32 -6.00
C THR A 79 -10.83 4.29 -5.19
N LEU A 80 -9.83 3.66 -5.82
CA LEU A 80 -8.93 2.72 -5.13
C LEU A 80 -8.07 3.40 -4.06
N ILE A 81 -7.56 4.60 -4.32
CA ILE A 81 -6.81 5.37 -3.32
C ILE A 81 -7.70 5.71 -2.13
N LEU A 82 -8.91 6.23 -2.36
CA LEU A 82 -9.85 6.59 -1.30
C LEU A 82 -10.26 5.38 -0.47
N LEU A 83 -10.50 4.23 -1.11
CA LEU A 83 -10.79 2.97 -0.43
C LEU A 83 -9.60 2.54 0.43
N GLY A 84 -8.38 2.60 -0.11
CA GLY A 84 -7.15 2.30 0.62
C GLY A 84 -6.95 3.20 1.84
N MET A 85 -7.24 4.50 1.70
CA MET A 85 -7.21 5.47 2.79
C MET A 85 -8.23 5.12 3.88
N ALA A 86 -9.47 4.79 3.51
CA ALA A 86 -10.52 4.41 4.46
C ALA A 86 -10.15 3.13 5.24
N ILE A 87 -9.60 2.13 4.56
CA ILE A 87 -9.13 0.89 5.18
C ILE A 87 -7.99 1.19 6.17
N CYS A 88 -6.99 1.99 5.76
CA CYS A 88 -5.88 2.35 6.63
C CYS A 88 -6.33 3.13 7.87
N PHE A 89 -7.28 4.04 7.71
CA PHE A 89 -7.90 4.78 8.82
C PHE A 89 -8.54 3.84 9.85
N ILE A 90 -9.41 2.94 9.38
CA ILE A 90 -10.12 1.99 10.24
C ILE A 90 -9.13 1.07 10.95
N LEU A 91 -8.19 0.47 10.21
CA LEU A 91 -7.20 -0.45 10.78
C LEU A 91 -6.30 0.25 11.81
N SER A 92 -5.86 1.48 11.53
CA SER A 92 -5.05 2.26 12.46
C SER A 92 -5.80 2.52 13.77
N LEU A 93 -7.03 3.04 13.70
CA LEU A 93 -7.85 3.34 14.88
C LEU A 93 -8.19 2.08 15.69
N LEU A 94 -8.57 0.99 15.03
CA LEU A 94 -8.92 -0.27 15.71
C LEU A 94 -7.74 -0.85 16.50
N LEU A 95 -6.54 -0.85 15.91
CA LEU A 95 -5.34 -1.38 16.57
C LEU A 95 -4.90 -0.50 17.76
N VAL A 96 -4.96 0.82 17.57
CA VAL A 96 -4.62 1.79 18.62
C VAL A 96 -5.62 1.70 19.78
N TYR A 97 -6.92 1.65 19.49
CA TYR A 97 -7.96 1.46 20.50
C TYR A 97 -7.78 0.14 21.28
N ARG A 98 -7.51 -0.97 20.56
CA ARG A 98 -7.20 -2.27 21.19
C ARG A 98 -5.89 -2.30 21.99
N THR A 99 -5.04 -1.28 21.88
CA THR A 99 -3.86 -1.14 22.74
C THR A 99 -4.23 -0.58 24.11
N LEU A 100 -5.16 0.38 24.15
CA LEU A 100 -5.58 1.04 25.38
C LEU A 100 -6.52 0.17 26.24
N LEU A 101 -7.24 -0.77 25.62
CA LEU A 101 -8.08 -1.70 26.35
C LEU A 101 -7.25 -2.64 27.25
N PRO A 102 -7.67 -2.87 28.51
CA PRO A 102 -7.04 -3.86 29.38
C PRO A 102 -7.18 -5.26 28.77
N ASN A 103 -6.12 -6.07 28.85
CA ASN A 103 -6.18 -7.45 28.39
C ASN A 103 -6.83 -8.32 29.46
N ASN A 104 -7.89 -9.05 29.11
CA ASN A 104 -8.72 -9.76 30.09
C ASN A 104 -8.14 -11.13 30.50
N SER A 105 -7.19 -11.69 29.76
CA SER A 105 -6.61 -13.02 30.04
C SER A 105 -5.10 -13.10 29.73
N PRO A 106 -4.20 -12.48 30.52
CA PRO A 106 -2.76 -12.57 30.29
C PRO A 106 -2.20 -13.99 30.47
N VAL A 107 -2.89 -14.82 31.27
CA VAL A 107 -2.48 -16.19 31.65
C VAL A 107 -2.46 -17.14 30.44
N GLU A 108 -3.36 -16.94 29.47
CA GLU A 108 -3.47 -17.78 28.27
C GLU A 108 -2.23 -17.68 27.36
N HIS A 109 -1.39 -16.66 27.55
CA HIS A 109 -0.17 -16.47 26.78
C HIS A 109 1.07 -17.09 27.43
N LEU A 110 0.92 -17.79 28.57
CA LEU A 110 2.04 -18.40 29.30
C LEU A 110 2.11 -19.92 29.05
N LYS A 111 3.33 -20.43 28.90
CA LYS A 111 3.61 -21.87 28.94
C LYS A 111 3.94 -22.27 30.37
N LEU A 112 2.92 -22.66 31.13
CA LEU A 112 3.05 -23.12 32.51
C LEU A 112 3.44 -24.60 32.49
N ASN A 113 4.73 -24.88 32.35
CA ASN A 113 5.23 -26.22 32.59
C ASN A 113 5.42 -26.37 34.10
N GLU A 114 4.51 -27.12 34.75
CA GLU A 114 4.65 -27.65 36.13
C GLU A 114 4.46 -26.68 37.31
N VAL A 115 4.25 -25.38 37.09
CA VAL A 115 4.03 -24.41 38.19
C VAL A 115 2.54 -24.17 38.46
N ASN A 116 2.13 -24.37 39.73
CA ASN A 116 0.74 -24.24 40.17
C ASN A 116 0.46 -22.77 40.56
N LEU A 117 -0.24 -22.03 39.70
CA LEU A 117 -0.62 -20.64 39.94
C LEU A 117 -1.57 -20.53 41.14
N LYS A 118 -1.18 -19.79 42.19
CA LYS A 118 -2.11 -19.43 43.27
C LYS A 118 -2.88 -18.13 42.98
N GLU A 119 -2.54 -17.41 41.90
CA GLU A 119 -3.17 -16.15 41.46
C GLU A 119 -3.26 -15.09 42.58
N ASN A 120 -2.30 -15.10 43.51
CA ASN A 120 -2.37 -14.22 44.69
C ASN A 120 -1.96 -12.78 44.39
N TYR A 121 -1.41 -12.48 43.21
CA TYR A 121 -0.96 -11.14 42.85
C TYR A 121 -2.07 -10.23 42.27
N PHE A 122 -3.08 -10.82 41.59
CA PHE A 122 -4.17 -10.07 40.96
C PHE A 122 -5.54 -10.53 41.45
N ILE A 123 -6.19 -9.75 42.31
CA ILE A 123 -7.57 -10.02 42.77
C ILE A 123 -8.55 -9.45 41.74
N SER A 124 -8.71 -10.13 40.60
CA SER A 124 -9.51 -9.62 39.47
C SER A 124 -10.94 -10.17 39.40
N SER A 125 -11.30 -11.15 40.23
CA SER A 125 -12.61 -11.79 40.16
C SER A 125 -13.60 -11.20 41.17
N THR A 126 -14.81 -10.91 40.69
CA THR A 126 -15.97 -10.51 41.50
C THR A 126 -17.00 -11.62 41.54
N ASP A 127 -17.78 -11.71 42.63
CA ASP A 127 -18.81 -12.76 42.78
C ASP A 127 -19.96 -12.63 41.77
N ASN A 128 -20.20 -11.40 41.29
CA ASN A 128 -21.26 -11.09 40.33
C ASN A 128 -20.68 -10.44 39.07
N LYS A 129 -21.27 -10.75 37.91
CA LYS A 129 -20.99 -10.02 36.67
C LYS A 129 -21.55 -8.59 36.80
N MET A 130 -20.71 -7.59 36.57
CA MET A 130 -21.13 -6.19 36.55
C MET A 130 -22.11 -5.95 35.41
N SER A 131 -23.24 -5.31 35.71
CA SER A 131 -24.14 -4.76 34.71
C SER A 131 -23.61 -3.41 34.21
N PHE A 132 -24.01 -3.00 33.00
CA PHE A 132 -23.67 -1.69 32.45
C PHE A 132 -24.08 -0.54 33.37
N PHE A 133 -25.25 -0.64 34.02
CA PHE A 133 -25.74 0.40 34.93
C PHE A 133 -24.95 0.47 36.25
N ASP A 134 -24.25 -0.60 36.63
CA ASP A 134 -23.39 -0.60 37.81
C ASP A 134 -22.12 0.24 37.60
N LEU A 135 -21.76 0.56 36.35
CA LEU A 135 -20.65 1.46 36.04
C LEU A 135 -20.96 2.93 36.41
N PHE A 136 -22.25 3.29 36.41
CA PHE A 136 -22.72 4.66 36.64
C PHE A 136 -23.39 4.86 38.00
N ARG A 137 -23.56 3.80 38.79
CA ARG A 137 -24.18 3.83 40.11
C ARG A 137 -23.39 2.98 41.09
N ARG A 138 -23.17 3.49 42.30
CA ARG A 138 -22.54 2.72 43.39
C ARG A 138 -23.40 1.50 43.73
N ASN A 139 -22.93 0.30 43.36
CA ASN A 139 -23.56 -0.96 43.73
C ASN A 139 -22.77 -1.66 44.85
N PRO A 140 -23.24 -1.63 46.12
CA PRO A 140 -22.54 -2.22 47.26
C PRO A 140 -22.52 -3.76 47.26
N LYS A 141 -23.23 -4.42 46.34
CA LYS A 141 -23.26 -5.88 46.20
C LYS A 141 -22.11 -6.43 45.36
N ILE A 142 -21.34 -5.58 44.69
CA ILE A 142 -20.13 -5.97 43.98
C ILE A 142 -19.02 -6.14 45.01
N LYS A 143 -18.62 -7.39 45.25
CA LYS A 143 -17.53 -7.75 46.15
C LYS A 143 -16.52 -8.60 45.38
N LEU A 144 -15.26 -8.51 45.82
CA LEU A 144 -14.20 -9.39 45.34
C LEU A 144 -14.51 -10.81 45.81
N ARG A 145 -14.27 -11.78 44.92
CA ARG A 145 -14.58 -13.19 45.13
C ARG A 145 -13.87 -13.78 46.33
N LYS A 146 -12.65 -13.31 46.60
CA LYS A 146 -11.81 -13.80 47.71
C LYS A 146 -11.96 -12.89 48.93
N PRO A 147 -12.43 -13.40 50.08
CA PRO A 147 -12.49 -12.65 51.33
C PRO A 147 -11.11 -12.20 51.79
N THR A 148 -11.01 -10.99 52.37
CA THR A 148 -9.74 -10.42 52.86
C THR A 148 -9.02 -11.32 53.86
N LYS A 149 -9.77 -12.05 54.71
CA LYS A 149 -9.19 -12.95 55.72
C LYS A 149 -8.46 -14.13 55.09
N GLU A 150 -9.04 -14.73 54.05
CA GLU A 150 -8.44 -15.85 53.32
C GLU A 150 -7.21 -15.38 52.55
N PHE A 151 -7.30 -14.21 51.91
CA PHE A 151 -6.16 -13.61 51.21
C PHE A 151 -4.95 -13.35 52.13
N ILE A 152 -5.18 -12.81 53.35
CA ILE A 152 -4.12 -12.59 54.33
C ILE A 152 -3.49 -13.92 54.79
N LEU A 153 -4.30 -14.96 54.98
CA LEU A 153 -3.80 -16.28 55.34
C LEU A 153 -2.91 -16.84 54.24
N ASP A 154 -3.33 -16.72 52.99
CA ASP A 154 -2.56 -17.19 51.84
C ASP A 154 -1.22 -16.47 51.72
N ILE A 155 -1.19 -15.14 51.90
CA ILE A 155 0.08 -14.38 51.90
C ILE A 155 1.01 -14.82 53.02
N LYS A 156 0.49 -15.00 54.24
CA LYS A 156 1.29 -15.40 55.41
C LYS A 156 1.88 -16.82 55.29
N GLN A 157 1.28 -17.66 54.45
CA GLN A 157 1.70 -19.05 54.25
C GLN A 157 2.68 -19.22 53.07
N LEU A 158 2.94 -18.18 52.29
CA LEU A 158 3.89 -18.25 51.18
C LEU A 158 5.34 -18.32 51.70
N THR A 159 6.12 -19.22 51.12
CA THR A 159 7.58 -19.26 51.32
C THR A 159 8.27 -18.23 50.43
N ASP A 160 9.49 -17.81 50.80
CA ASP A 160 10.30 -16.88 49.97
C ASP A 160 10.45 -17.37 48.52
N GLU A 161 10.59 -18.68 48.32
CA GLU A 161 10.71 -19.31 46.99
C GLU A 161 9.40 -19.17 46.19
N GLN A 162 8.24 -19.41 46.82
CA GLN A 162 6.94 -19.25 46.17
C GLN A 162 6.66 -17.79 45.79
N ILE A 163 7.15 -16.82 46.58
CA ILE A 163 7.03 -15.40 46.26
C ILE A 163 7.84 -15.07 45.00
N ILE A 164 9.06 -15.59 44.89
CA ILE A 164 9.92 -15.38 43.70
C ILE A 164 9.28 -16.01 42.46
N GLU A 165 8.70 -17.22 42.58
CA GLU A 165 7.98 -17.89 41.49
C GLU A 165 6.77 -17.08 41.01
N GLU A 166 5.91 -16.62 41.93
CA GLU A 166 4.75 -15.79 41.59
C GLU A 166 5.18 -14.47 40.93
N MET A 167 6.24 -13.81 41.42
CA MET A 167 6.78 -12.60 40.79
C MET A 167 7.34 -12.86 39.39
N ALA A 168 8.02 -13.98 39.18
CA ALA A 168 8.53 -14.35 37.86
C ALA A 168 7.39 -14.57 36.86
N ILE A 169 6.30 -15.21 37.29
CA ILE A 169 5.10 -15.38 36.46
C ILE A 169 4.47 -14.02 36.12
N GLU A 170 4.36 -13.10 37.09
CA GLU A 170 3.83 -11.76 36.84
C GLU A 170 4.70 -10.96 35.86
N LEU A 171 6.04 -11.04 35.99
CA LEU A 171 6.95 -10.44 35.02
C LEU A 171 6.67 -10.97 33.59
N GLN A 172 6.42 -12.27 33.43
CA GLN A 172 6.08 -12.85 32.12
C GLN A 172 4.72 -12.35 31.61
N LYS A 173 3.68 -12.27 32.46
CA LYS A 173 2.36 -11.72 32.06
C LYS A 173 2.48 -10.29 31.56
N VAL A 174 3.14 -9.43 32.34
CA VAL A 174 3.32 -8.01 32.00
C VAL A 174 4.18 -7.88 30.73
N SER A 175 5.21 -8.72 30.57
CA SER A 175 6.03 -8.76 29.35
C SER A 175 5.25 -9.18 28.10
N ALA A 176 4.33 -10.15 28.22
CA ALA A 176 3.46 -10.57 27.12
C ALA A 176 2.49 -9.45 26.72
N ILE A 177 1.88 -8.77 27.70
CA ILE A 177 1.03 -7.60 27.47
C ILE A 177 1.82 -6.51 26.73
N ARG A 178 3.04 -6.20 27.21
CA ARG A 178 3.93 -5.22 26.57
C ARG A 178 4.17 -5.56 25.10
N LEU A 179 4.49 -6.82 24.78
CA LEU A 179 4.77 -7.25 23.42
C LEU A 179 3.56 -7.06 22.50
N ILE A 180 2.38 -7.50 22.94
CA ILE A 180 1.13 -7.37 22.16
C ILE A 180 0.79 -5.90 21.93
N LYS A 181 0.86 -5.06 22.98
CA LYS A 181 0.62 -3.62 22.88
C LYS A 181 1.60 -2.94 21.93
N LEU A 182 2.89 -3.25 22.04
CA LEU A 182 3.92 -2.71 21.17
C LEU A 182 3.66 -3.04 19.69
N GLN A 183 3.33 -4.30 19.39
CA GLN A 183 3.01 -4.73 18.02
C GLN A 183 1.77 -4.02 17.46
N ARG A 184 0.71 -3.88 18.27
CA ARG A 184 -0.53 -3.18 17.86
C ARG A 184 -0.26 -1.71 17.58
N VAL A 185 0.46 -1.01 18.44
CA VAL A 185 0.82 0.41 18.23
C VAL A 185 1.70 0.59 17.01
N ASN A 186 2.73 -0.24 16.84
CA ASN A 186 3.62 -0.15 15.67
C ASN A 186 2.85 -0.37 14.36
N LYS A 187 1.93 -1.34 14.33
CA LYS A 187 1.05 -1.56 13.16
C LYS A 187 0.04 -0.43 12.97
N GLY A 188 -0.51 0.13 14.05
CA GLY A 188 -1.39 1.29 14.01
C GLY A 188 -0.71 2.53 13.40
N ILE A 189 0.52 2.81 13.83
CA ILE A 189 1.37 3.88 13.28
C ILE A 189 1.70 3.60 11.81
N PHE A 190 2.04 2.35 11.47
CA PHE A 190 2.32 1.97 10.09
C PHE A 190 1.15 2.25 9.14
N PHE A 191 -0.08 1.89 9.51
CA PHE A 191 -1.27 2.21 8.70
C PHE A 191 -1.53 3.72 8.63
N PHE A 192 -1.26 4.48 9.70
CA PHE A 192 -1.32 5.94 9.65
C PHE A 192 -0.32 6.52 8.64
N LEU A 193 0.92 6.03 8.60
CA LEU A 193 1.93 6.46 7.63
C LEU A 193 1.53 6.12 6.19
N ILE A 194 0.94 4.95 5.94
CA ILE A 194 0.40 4.59 4.62
C ILE A 194 -0.73 5.55 4.23
N PHE A 195 -1.63 5.90 5.15
CA PHE A 195 -2.68 6.87 4.88
C PHE A 195 -2.11 8.23 4.44
N ILE A 196 -1.07 8.73 5.13
CA ILE A 196 -0.40 9.99 4.77
C ILE A 196 0.28 9.88 3.40
N ALA A 197 0.90 8.74 3.08
CA ALA A 197 1.49 8.50 1.77
C ALA A 197 0.41 8.52 0.66
N LEU A 198 -0.72 7.83 0.85
CA LEU A 198 -1.84 7.84 -0.09
C LEU A 198 -2.45 9.24 -0.27
N LEU A 199 -2.63 9.98 0.83
CA LEU A 199 -3.08 11.36 0.80
C LEU A 199 -2.10 12.26 0.00
N THR A 200 -0.80 12.07 0.20
CA THR A 200 0.23 12.81 -0.53
C THR A 200 0.18 12.48 -2.02
N THR A 201 0.04 11.21 -2.38
CA THR A 201 -0.14 10.78 -3.77
C THR A 201 -1.38 11.43 -4.40
N LEU A 202 -2.50 11.50 -3.66
CA LEU A 202 -3.72 12.14 -4.14
C LEU A 202 -3.53 13.65 -4.38
N ILE A 203 -2.84 14.33 -3.46
CA ILE A 203 -2.53 15.76 -3.60
C ILE A 203 -1.62 15.99 -4.80
N VAL A 204 -0.54 15.20 -4.95
CA VAL A 204 0.37 15.29 -6.08
C VAL A 204 -0.35 15.03 -7.40
N TYR A 205 -1.19 13.99 -7.45
CA TYR A 205 -2.02 13.72 -8.62
C TYR A 205 -2.93 14.91 -8.94
N SER A 206 -3.63 15.46 -7.95
CA SER A 206 -4.51 16.62 -8.17
C SER A 206 -3.75 17.88 -8.59
N LEU A 207 -2.52 18.10 -8.11
CA LEU A 207 -1.69 19.21 -8.58
C LEU A 207 -1.29 18.97 -10.04
N ILE A 208 -0.78 17.77 -10.34
CA ILE A 208 -0.34 17.40 -11.68
C ILE A 208 -1.50 17.47 -12.68
N SER A 209 -2.69 16.95 -12.37
CA SER A 209 -3.83 16.99 -13.29
C SER A 209 -4.27 18.42 -13.60
N ASN A 210 -4.17 19.34 -12.63
CA ASN A 210 -4.40 20.76 -12.87
C ASN A 210 -3.31 21.42 -13.75
N PHE A 211 -2.06 20.93 -13.72
CA PHE A 211 -0.97 21.42 -14.57
C PHE A 211 -0.94 20.76 -15.95
N ILE A 212 -1.31 19.48 -16.05
CA ILE A 212 -1.39 18.70 -17.28
C ILE A 212 -2.80 18.79 -17.86
N GLN A 213 -3.34 20.01 -18.01
CA GLN A 213 -4.27 20.26 -19.11
C GLN A 213 -3.46 20.46 -20.40
N VAL A 214 -2.61 19.47 -20.76
CA VAL A 214 -1.98 19.42 -22.10
C VAL A 214 -3.02 18.88 -23.07
N THR A 215 -4.12 19.62 -23.21
CA THR A 215 -5.03 19.43 -24.34
C THR A 215 -4.50 20.30 -25.47
N ASN A 216 -3.90 19.63 -26.45
CA ASN A 216 -3.36 20.19 -27.69
C ASN A 216 -2.12 21.08 -27.51
N PHE A 217 -0.94 20.49 -27.70
CA PHE A 217 0.28 21.28 -27.90
C PHE A 217 0.14 22.04 -29.22
N ARG A 218 0.01 23.37 -29.16
CA ARG A 218 -0.03 24.26 -30.34
C ARG A 218 1.34 24.85 -30.60
N PHE A 219 1.99 24.44 -31.68
CA PHE A 219 3.26 24.99 -32.13
C PHE A 219 3.09 25.52 -33.56
N PHE A 220 3.36 26.82 -33.78
CA PHE A 220 3.15 27.49 -35.08
C PHE A 220 1.77 27.26 -35.73
N GLY A 221 0.69 27.20 -34.95
CA GLY A 221 -0.67 27.01 -35.46
C GLY A 221 -1.07 25.56 -35.74
N ILE A 222 -0.17 24.60 -35.56
CA ILE A 222 -0.45 23.16 -35.65
C ILE A 222 -0.79 22.66 -34.25
N SER A 223 -2.00 22.13 -34.05
CA SER A 223 -2.40 21.45 -32.83
C SER A 223 -2.13 19.96 -32.94
N VAL A 224 -1.30 19.42 -32.04
CA VAL A 224 -1.09 17.98 -31.92
C VAL A 224 -1.96 17.43 -30.79
N ASN A 225 -2.82 16.46 -31.12
CA ASN A 225 -3.54 15.68 -30.13
C ASN A 225 -2.59 14.67 -29.49
N VAL A 226 -1.98 15.06 -28.37
CA VAL A 226 -0.96 14.28 -27.65
C VAL A 226 -1.53 12.97 -27.12
N GLU A 227 -2.78 12.98 -26.68
CA GLU A 227 -3.45 11.79 -26.17
C GLU A 227 -3.66 10.76 -27.30
N LEU A 228 -4.17 11.20 -28.45
CA LEU A 228 -4.30 10.36 -29.64
C LEU A 228 -2.93 9.82 -30.10
N PHE A 229 -1.88 10.64 -30.05
CA PHE A 229 -0.52 10.21 -30.36
C PHE A 229 -0.04 9.06 -29.48
N ILE A 230 -0.25 9.14 -28.16
CA ILE A 230 0.17 8.10 -27.22
C ILE A 230 -0.55 6.78 -27.50
N TYR A 231 -1.86 6.81 -27.74
CA TYR A 231 -2.63 5.60 -28.00
C TYR A 231 -2.33 4.97 -29.37
N LEU A 232 -2.12 5.79 -30.41
CA LEU A 232 -1.66 5.31 -31.72
C LEU A 232 -0.24 4.71 -31.62
N TYR A 233 0.66 5.34 -30.86
CA TYR A 233 2.00 4.82 -30.59
C TYR A 233 1.98 3.46 -29.88
N LEU A 234 1.11 3.31 -28.86
CA LEU A 234 0.93 2.05 -28.17
C LEU A 234 0.38 0.97 -29.11
N GLY A 235 -0.65 1.30 -29.90
CA GLY A 235 -1.22 0.40 -30.90
C GLY A 235 -0.21 -0.05 -31.95
N HIS A 236 0.71 0.85 -32.34
CA HIS A 236 1.84 0.53 -33.21
C HIS A 236 2.79 -0.48 -32.57
N LYS A 237 3.22 -0.29 -31.31
CA LYS A 237 4.10 -1.26 -30.65
C LYS A 237 3.47 -2.64 -30.50
N ILE A 238 2.16 -2.68 -30.21
CA ILE A 238 1.41 -3.94 -30.15
C ILE A 238 1.33 -4.60 -31.53
N GLY A 239 0.95 -3.84 -32.57
CA GLY A 239 0.77 -4.39 -33.91
C GLY A 239 2.07 -4.84 -34.58
N ASP A 240 3.14 -4.07 -34.40
CA ASP A 240 4.40 -4.24 -35.12
C ASP A 240 5.36 -5.22 -34.43
N TYR A 241 5.33 -5.30 -33.10
CA TYR A 241 6.22 -6.17 -32.34
C TYR A 241 5.49 -7.32 -31.63
N LEU A 242 4.39 -7.05 -30.94
CA LEU A 242 3.74 -8.07 -30.11
C LEU A 242 2.94 -9.08 -30.94
N LEU A 243 2.22 -8.59 -31.96
CA LEU A 243 1.35 -9.40 -32.81
C LEU A 243 2.03 -9.88 -34.10
N GLN A 244 3.20 -9.36 -34.43
CA GLN A 244 3.97 -9.79 -35.59
C GLN A 244 4.68 -11.10 -35.30
N SER A 245 4.47 -12.11 -36.16
CA SER A 245 5.18 -13.39 -36.06
C SER A 245 6.54 -13.37 -36.77
N ASP A 246 7.46 -14.24 -36.33
CA ASP A 246 8.78 -14.42 -36.98
C ASP A 246 8.70 -14.68 -38.48
N LYS A 247 7.67 -15.42 -38.93
CA LYS A 247 7.47 -15.71 -40.35
C LYS A 247 7.08 -14.46 -41.13
N GLN A 248 6.26 -13.59 -40.55
CA GLN A 248 5.91 -12.29 -41.16
C GLN A 248 7.14 -11.39 -41.22
N ALA A 249 7.89 -11.26 -40.13
CA ALA A 249 9.09 -10.43 -40.06
C ALA A 249 10.12 -10.79 -41.13
N LYS A 250 10.39 -12.09 -41.33
CA LYS A 250 11.38 -12.58 -42.31
C LYS A 250 10.90 -12.53 -43.76
N SER A 251 9.59 -12.61 -44.00
CA SER A 251 9.03 -12.83 -45.34
C SER A 251 8.31 -11.62 -45.93
N LYS A 252 8.01 -10.57 -45.14
CA LYS A 252 7.21 -9.41 -45.59
C LYS A 252 7.81 -8.66 -46.78
N GLN A 253 9.13 -8.64 -46.92
CA GLN A 253 9.79 -7.98 -48.06
C GLN A 253 9.80 -8.82 -49.34
N ASN A 254 9.53 -10.13 -49.24
CA ASN A 254 9.63 -11.07 -50.36
C ASN A 254 8.28 -11.68 -50.76
N SER A 255 7.22 -11.46 -49.97
CA SER A 255 5.90 -12.02 -50.20
C SER A 255 4.79 -11.03 -49.85
N TRP A 256 4.00 -10.67 -50.86
CA TRP A 256 2.84 -9.81 -50.72
C TRP A 256 1.79 -10.34 -49.75
N TYR A 257 1.66 -11.67 -49.63
CA TYR A 257 0.74 -12.27 -48.67
C TYR A 257 1.13 -11.94 -47.23
N TYR A 258 2.38 -12.19 -46.85
CA TYR A 258 2.86 -11.92 -45.49
C TYR A 258 2.86 -10.42 -45.17
N LEU A 259 3.19 -9.59 -46.17
CA LEU A 259 3.11 -8.13 -46.04
C LEU A 259 1.68 -7.67 -45.75
N LEU A 260 0.72 -8.00 -46.61
CA LEU A 260 -0.66 -7.50 -46.48
C LEU A 260 -1.35 -8.01 -45.22
N VAL A 261 -1.13 -9.27 -44.82
CA VAL A 261 -1.67 -9.80 -43.57
C VAL A 261 -1.10 -9.06 -42.37
N HIS A 262 0.20 -8.79 -42.35
CA HIS A 262 0.82 -8.02 -41.29
C HIS A 262 0.29 -6.57 -41.25
N CYS A 263 0.23 -5.89 -42.39
CA CYS A 263 -0.31 -4.53 -42.48
C CYS A 263 -1.77 -4.46 -42.01
N ALA A 264 -2.58 -5.49 -42.26
CA ALA A 264 -3.96 -5.55 -41.79
C ALA A 264 -4.03 -5.67 -40.26
N ILE A 265 -3.27 -6.60 -39.67
CA ILE A 265 -3.20 -6.79 -38.22
C ILE A 265 -2.67 -5.52 -37.54
N TYR A 266 -1.60 -4.93 -38.09
CA TYR A 266 -1.02 -3.69 -37.61
C TYR A 266 -2.03 -2.54 -37.61
N SER A 267 -2.69 -2.31 -38.75
CA SER A 267 -3.64 -1.19 -38.89
C SER A 267 -4.85 -1.35 -37.97
N LEU A 268 -5.32 -2.59 -37.80
CA LEU A 268 -6.36 -2.90 -36.82
C LEU A 268 -5.90 -2.61 -35.39
N SER A 269 -4.68 -3.01 -35.01
CA SER A 269 -4.12 -2.72 -33.68
C SER A 269 -3.98 -1.22 -33.43
N VAL A 270 -3.43 -0.48 -34.41
CA VAL A 270 -3.22 0.97 -34.31
C VAL A 270 -4.52 1.74 -34.13
N ILE A 271 -5.62 1.31 -34.77
CA ILE A 271 -6.93 1.98 -34.64
C ILE A 271 -7.76 1.43 -33.46
N ALA A 272 -7.65 0.14 -33.13
CA ALA A 272 -8.41 -0.46 -32.03
C ALA A 272 -8.04 0.14 -30.67
N ILE A 273 -6.75 0.46 -30.44
CA ILE A 273 -6.32 1.02 -29.16
C ILE A 273 -6.94 2.42 -28.91
N PRO A 274 -6.81 3.43 -29.78
CA PRO A 274 -7.54 4.70 -29.65
C PRO A 274 -9.07 4.53 -29.61
N PHE A 275 -9.62 3.57 -30.34
CA PHE A 275 -11.07 3.29 -30.29
C PHE A 275 -11.51 2.80 -28.91
N ILE A 276 -10.77 1.87 -28.30
CA ILE A 276 -11.09 1.31 -26.98
C ILE A 276 -10.94 2.36 -25.87
N PHE A 277 -9.90 3.19 -25.93
CA PHE A 277 -9.56 4.10 -24.84
C PHE A 277 -10.17 5.50 -24.98
N MET A 278 -10.37 5.99 -26.21
CA MET A 278 -10.88 7.34 -26.48
C MET A 278 -12.18 7.37 -27.28
N GLY A 279 -12.67 6.23 -27.79
CA GLY A 279 -13.77 6.19 -28.75
C GLY A 279 -13.40 6.73 -30.14
N TYR A 280 -12.12 6.96 -30.42
CA TYR A 280 -11.66 7.51 -31.70
C TYR A 280 -11.72 6.45 -32.80
N PHE A 281 -12.56 6.68 -33.82
CA PHE A 281 -12.56 5.87 -35.05
C PHE A 281 -12.66 6.77 -36.28
N ASN A 282 -11.67 6.65 -37.16
CA ASN A 282 -11.64 7.37 -38.43
C ASN A 282 -11.26 6.40 -39.55
N LEU A 283 -12.19 6.16 -40.47
CA LEU A 283 -12.00 5.24 -41.59
C LEU A 283 -10.89 5.71 -42.54
N ALA A 284 -10.77 7.03 -42.76
CA ALA A 284 -9.69 7.59 -43.58
C ALA A 284 -8.32 7.39 -42.90
N ALA A 285 -8.24 7.54 -41.56
CA ALA A 285 -7.03 7.25 -40.81
C ALA A 285 -6.65 5.76 -40.91
N LEU A 286 -7.62 4.84 -40.79
CA LEU A 286 -7.37 3.40 -40.96
C LEU A 286 -6.77 3.07 -42.33
N PHE A 287 -7.36 3.60 -43.41
CA PHE A 287 -6.82 3.41 -44.76
C PHE A 287 -5.45 4.05 -44.94
N PHE A 288 -5.25 5.25 -44.38
CA PHE A 288 -3.96 5.95 -44.45
C PHE A 288 -2.86 5.18 -43.74
N VAL A 289 -3.10 4.67 -42.53
CA VAL A 289 -2.18 3.78 -41.79
C VAL A 289 -1.87 2.54 -42.62
N PHE A 290 -2.89 1.87 -43.16
CA PHE A 290 -2.69 0.65 -43.92
C PHE A 290 -1.82 0.86 -45.15
N ILE A 291 -2.13 1.87 -45.97
CA ILE A 291 -1.38 2.16 -47.21
C ILE A 291 0.06 2.56 -46.88
N THR A 292 0.25 3.45 -45.91
CA THR A 292 1.60 3.89 -45.52
C THR A 292 2.42 2.75 -44.92
N HIS A 293 1.81 1.87 -44.10
CA HIS A 293 2.48 0.68 -43.56
C HIS A 293 2.94 -0.25 -44.68
N VAL A 294 2.09 -0.52 -45.67
CA VAL A 294 2.47 -1.33 -46.85
C VAL A 294 3.67 -0.73 -47.58
N VAL A 295 3.70 0.59 -47.78
CA VAL A 295 4.78 1.28 -48.50
C VAL A 295 6.09 1.26 -47.71
N ILE A 296 6.03 1.44 -46.38
CA ILE A 296 7.21 1.43 -45.51
C ILE A 296 7.78 0.00 -45.43
N ASP A 297 6.93 -0.99 -45.10
CA ASP A 297 7.35 -2.37 -44.84
C ASP A 297 7.78 -3.16 -46.08
N GLN A 298 7.36 -2.73 -47.28
CA GLN A 298 7.88 -3.27 -48.54
C GLN A 298 9.38 -2.96 -48.73
N GLY A 299 9.92 -1.99 -47.99
CA GLY A 299 11.35 -1.75 -47.83
C GLY A 299 12.02 -0.97 -48.95
N ALA A 300 11.32 -0.66 -50.05
CA ALA A 300 11.90 0.17 -51.12
C ALA A 300 12.20 1.60 -50.65
N LEU A 301 11.27 2.20 -49.89
CA LEU A 301 11.45 3.54 -49.30
C LEU A 301 12.65 3.56 -48.34
N LEU A 302 12.76 2.54 -47.49
CA LEU A 302 13.84 2.41 -46.52
C LEU A 302 15.21 2.28 -47.19
N ARG A 303 15.34 1.40 -48.19
CA ARG A 303 16.57 1.24 -48.99
C ARG A 303 16.95 2.51 -49.73
N PHE A 304 15.96 3.20 -50.32
CA PHE A 304 16.18 4.49 -50.98
C PHE A 304 16.73 5.53 -50.00
N TRP A 305 16.10 5.68 -48.84
CA TRP A 305 16.53 6.66 -47.83
C TRP A 305 17.93 6.37 -47.30
N MET A 306 18.21 5.11 -46.97
CA MET A 306 19.52 4.69 -46.48
C MET A 306 20.63 4.94 -47.50
N LYS A 307 20.39 4.61 -48.77
CA LYS A 307 21.39 4.74 -49.84
C LYS A 307 21.65 6.18 -50.26
N TYR A 308 20.59 6.95 -50.50
CA TYR A 308 20.70 8.26 -51.14
C TYR A 308 20.70 9.43 -50.16
N ILE A 309 20.00 9.32 -49.02
CA ILE A 309 19.92 10.40 -48.03
C ILE A 309 20.97 10.21 -46.93
N LYS A 310 21.11 8.99 -46.39
CA LYS A 310 22.10 8.68 -45.35
C LYS A 310 23.49 8.33 -45.91
N GLY A 311 23.60 8.06 -47.21
CA GLY A 311 24.88 7.73 -47.87
C GLY A 311 25.45 6.35 -47.54
N ILE A 312 24.61 5.42 -47.06
CA ILE A 312 25.02 4.05 -46.73
C ILE A 312 25.19 3.26 -48.04
N LYS A 313 26.42 2.85 -48.35
CA LYS A 313 26.75 2.17 -49.62
C LYS A 313 26.03 0.83 -49.78
N ASP A 314 25.93 0.07 -48.69
CA ASP A 314 25.22 -1.21 -48.64
C ASP A 314 24.23 -1.24 -47.45
N PRO A 315 22.93 -1.01 -47.70
CA PRO A 315 21.89 -0.96 -46.66
C PRO A 315 21.51 -2.31 -46.04
N ASP A 316 22.01 -3.43 -46.58
CA ASP A 316 21.60 -4.78 -46.18
C ASP A 316 22.68 -5.54 -45.37
N THR A 317 23.74 -4.84 -44.95
CA THR A 317 24.77 -5.42 -44.05
C THR A 317 24.30 -5.50 -42.60
N GLU A 318 24.82 -6.48 -41.85
CA GLU A 318 24.45 -6.68 -40.44
C GLU A 318 24.80 -5.46 -39.57
N GLU A 319 25.89 -4.75 -39.90
CA GLU A 319 26.41 -3.59 -39.15
C GLU A 319 25.41 -2.42 -39.10
N VAL A 320 24.57 -2.26 -40.13
CA VAL A 320 23.59 -1.15 -40.21
C VAL A 320 22.18 -1.57 -39.81
N THR A 321 21.97 -2.79 -39.33
CA THR A 321 20.64 -3.34 -38.97
C THR A 321 19.92 -2.48 -37.94
N MET A 322 20.62 -1.99 -36.90
CA MET A 322 20.01 -1.13 -35.88
C MET A 322 19.60 0.23 -36.47
N VAL A 323 20.43 0.79 -37.35
CA VAL A 323 20.10 2.05 -38.04
C VAL A 323 18.90 1.88 -38.97
N LYS A 324 18.83 0.74 -39.67
CA LYS A 324 17.70 0.36 -40.52
C LYS A 324 16.40 0.28 -39.71
N LEU A 325 16.45 -0.35 -38.53
CA LEU A 325 15.31 -0.43 -37.61
C LEU A 325 14.87 0.96 -37.13
N GLU A 326 15.78 1.83 -36.70
CA GLU A 326 15.42 3.17 -36.21
C GLU A 326 14.84 4.07 -37.31
N ILE A 327 15.35 3.98 -38.55
CA ILE A 327 14.79 4.73 -39.69
C ILE A 327 13.38 4.22 -40.01
N ASP A 328 13.19 2.90 -40.01
CA ASP A 328 11.88 2.28 -40.20
C ASP A 328 10.88 2.77 -39.14
N GLN A 329 11.24 2.70 -37.86
CA GLN A 329 10.41 3.18 -36.75
C GLN A 329 10.11 4.69 -36.86
N THR A 330 11.08 5.49 -37.30
CA THR A 330 10.89 6.93 -37.51
C THR A 330 9.80 7.21 -38.53
N PHE A 331 9.75 6.47 -39.65
CA PHE A 331 8.69 6.63 -40.64
C PHE A 331 7.31 6.29 -40.07
N HIS A 332 7.21 5.24 -39.26
CA HIS A 332 5.97 4.89 -38.57
C HIS A 332 5.52 5.99 -37.59
N TYR A 333 6.45 6.60 -36.85
CA TYR A 333 6.14 7.71 -35.93
C TYR A 333 5.71 8.98 -36.65
N ILE A 334 6.25 9.24 -37.84
CA ILE A 334 5.80 10.36 -38.70
C ILE A 334 4.33 10.15 -39.10
N VAL A 335 3.96 8.94 -39.54
CA VAL A 335 2.58 8.61 -39.91
C VAL A 335 1.63 8.80 -38.71
N ILE A 336 2.01 8.27 -37.54
CA ILE A 336 1.25 8.43 -36.31
C ILE A 336 1.10 9.91 -35.95
N GLY A 337 2.20 10.68 -36.00
CA GLY A 337 2.19 12.12 -35.76
C GLY A 337 1.27 12.89 -36.69
N ILE A 338 1.23 12.55 -37.98
CA ILE A 338 0.31 13.16 -38.96
C ILE A 338 -1.14 12.90 -38.55
N ILE A 339 -1.47 11.66 -38.18
CA ILE A 339 -2.85 11.32 -37.76
C ILE A 339 -3.21 12.07 -36.48
N SER A 340 -2.29 12.19 -35.53
CA SER A 340 -2.49 12.95 -34.29
C SER A 340 -2.62 14.46 -34.51
N ILE A 341 -2.18 14.98 -35.65
CA ILE A 341 -2.40 16.40 -36.02
C ILE A 341 -3.77 16.57 -36.69
N LEU A 342 -4.21 15.58 -37.46
CA LEU A 342 -5.45 15.63 -38.26
C LEU A 342 -6.70 15.14 -37.50
N GLY A 343 -6.51 14.39 -36.43
CA GLY A 343 -7.56 13.82 -35.57
C GLY A 343 -7.71 14.56 -34.26
#